data_AF-A0A1V9YS16-F1
#
_entry.id   AF-A0A1V9YS16-F1
#
_cell.length_a   1.000
_cell.length_b   1.000
_cell.length_c   1.000
_cell.angle_alpha   90.00
_cell.angle_beta   90.00
_cell.angle_gamma   90.00
#
_symmetry.space_group_name_H-M   'P 1'
#
loop_
_entity.id
_entity.type
_entity.pdbx_description
1 polymer ?
#
loop_
_entity_poly.entity_id
_entity_poly.type
_entity_poly.pdbx_seq_one_letter_code
_entity_poly.pdbx_strand_id
1 'polypeptide(L)'
;MTRKRKSTSIECDEDAVSPGDSIIQECSHIRTREQYCSTNNGLARSRWLQRNHPEHITCFEGVPTHKNIILPLSIVIVKDYLNMASTKHDRLGNPILPTQHNSFSHVNAAKSALIYLYKSHGPIEAKLVDMMRDFMQGYQRRVAELKEKGEMKITEGKEPISRDAYIFLAKEAILSHSDHLLNIMSHTFLIMCWNLIARATSCASLMLYYK
;
A
#
# COMPACT_ATOMS: atom_id res chain seq x y z
N MET A 1 -0.75 -30.04 -50.50
CA MET A 1 0.70 -29.78 -50.51
C MET A 1 1.00 -28.61 -49.59
N THR A 2 1.57 -28.94 -48.44
CA THR A 2 1.77 -28.12 -47.25
C THR A 2 3.07 -27.35 -47.37
N ARG A 3 3.06 -26.02 -47.27
CA ARG A 3 4.30 -25.21 -47.20
C ARG A 3 4.45 -24.66 -45.79
N LYS A 4 5.19 -25.41 -44.96
CA LYS A 4 5.71 -24.98 -43.65
C LYS A 4 6.48 -23.66 -43.80
N ARG A 5 6.20 -22.67 -42.95
CA ARG A 5 7.13 -21.56 -42.67
C ARG A 5 7.52 -21.59 -41.20
N LYS A 6 8.81 -21.91 -41.05
CA LYS A 6 9.75 -21.78 -39.93
C LYS A 6 9.27 -20.95 -38.73
N SER A 7 9.33 -21.58 -37.56
CA SER A 7 9.52 -20.97 -36.26
C SER A 7 10.79 -20.12 -36.26
N THR A 8 10.68 -18.87 -35.85
CA THR A 8 11.83 -18.05 -35.47
C THR A 8 11.56 -17.56 -34.06
N SER A 9 12.16 -18.28 -33.11
CA SER A 9 12.34 -17.86 -31.73
C SER A 9 13.01 -16.49 -31.75
N ILE A 10 12.33 -15.50 -31.19
CA ILE A 10 12.96 -14.25 -30.79
C ILE A 10 13.53 -14.54 -29.40
N GLU A 11 14.84 -14.73 -29.35
CA GLU A 11 15.62 -14.65 -28.13
C GLU A 11 15.43 -13.23 -27.57
N CYS A 12 14.78 -13.12 -26.42
CA CYS A 12 14.83 -11.89 -25.63
C CYS A 12 16.20 -11.88 -24.96
N ASP A 13 17.08 -11.00 -25.45
CA ASP A 13 18.33 -10.66 -24.78
C ASP A 13 18.07 -10.39 -23.29
N GLU A 14 18.79 -11.11 -22.45
CA GLU A 14 18.91 -10.82 -21.02
C GLU A 14 19.62 -9.48 -20.88
N ASP A 15 18.84 -8.39 -20.78
CA ASP A 15 19.34 -7.12 -20.25
C ASP A 15 19.94 -7.41 -18.87
N ALA A 16 21.28 -7.38 -18.80
CA ALA A 16 22.04 -7.55 -17.59
C ALA A 16 21.53 -6.55 -16.54
N VAL A 17 20.74 -7.05 -15.60
CA VAL A 17 20.21 -6.27 -14.48
C VAL A 17 21.39 -5.62 -13.80
N SER A 18 21.47 -4.29 -13.90
CA SER A 18 22.53 -3.51 -13.27
C SER A 18 22.58 -3.89 -11.78
N PRO A 19 23.75 -4.08 -11.17
CA PRO A 19 23.84 -4.36 -9.73
C PRO A 19 23.11 -3.31 -8.87
N GLY A 20 22.90 -2.10 -9.39
CA GLY A 20 22.06 -1.09 -8.76
C GLY A 20 20.55 -1.40 -8.81
N ASP A 21 20.07 -2.00 -9.91
CA ASP A 21 18.66 -2.35 -10.09
C ASP A 21 18.25 -3.51 -9.17
N SER A 22 19.13 -4.48 -8.94
CA SER A 22 18.88 -5.56 -7.97
C SER A 22 18.77 -5.03 -6.53
N ILE A 23 19.62 -4.06 -6.15
CA ILE A 23 19.58 -3.41 -4.83
C ILE A 23 18.32 -2.53 -4.68
N ILE A 24 17.94 -1.76 -5.72
CA ILE A 24 16.71 -0.95 -5.71
C ILE A 24 15.47 -1.85 -5.63
N GLN A 25 15.47 -2.96 -6.38
CA GLN A 25 14.40 -3.95 -6.36
C GLN A 25 14.29 -4.60 -4.97
N GLU A 26 15.41 -4.92 -4.32
CA GLU A 26 15.46 -5.46 -2.96
C GLU A 26 14.95 -4.46 -1.90
N CYS A 27 15.35 -3.18 -1.99
CA CYS A 27 14.89 -2.12 -1.08
C CYS A 27 13.39 -1.81 -1.24
N SER A 28 12.89 -1.81 -2.48
CA SER A 28 11.46 -1.70 -2.76
C SER A 28 10.69 -2.88 -2.15
N HIS A 29 11.29 -4.07 -2.15
CA HIS A 29 10.73 -5.28 -1.58
C HIS A 29 10.70 -5.24 -0.05
N ILE A 30 11.72 -4.65 0.61
CA ILE A 30 11.76 -4.51 2.07
C ILE A 30 10.67 -3.56 2.58
N ARG A 31 10.54 -2.34 2.03
CA ARG A 31 9.48 -1.40 2.45
C ARG A 31 8.08 -1.93 2.13
N THR A 32 7.92 -2.55 0.96
CA THR A 32 6.66 -3.19 0.56
C THR A 32 6.33 -4.38 1.45
N ARG A 33 7.34 -5.17 1.84
CA ARG A 33 7.22 -6.27 2.81
C ARG A 33 6.86 -5.74 4.19
N GLU A 34 7.50 -4.69 4.69
CA GLU A 34 7.14 -4.05 5.96
C GLU A 34 5.71 -3.53 5.93
N GLN A 35 5.29 -2.92 4.84
CA GLN A 35 3.92 -2.43 4.69
C GLN A 35 2.90 -3.58 4.61
N TYR A 36 3.20 -4.67 3.89
CA TYR A 36 2.33 -5.84 3.85
C TYR A 36 2.35 -6.61 5.16
N CYS A 37 3.50 -6.78 5.80
CA CYS A 37 3.62 -7.33 7.15
C CYS A 37 2.86 -6.46 8.14
N SER A 38 2.93 -5.13 8.06
CA SER A 38 2.15 -4.21 8.88
C SER A 38 0.66 -4.25 8.54
N THR A 39 0.26 -4.48 7.28
CA THR A 39 -1.15 -4.66 6.91
C THR A 39 -1.69 -6.03 7.35
N ASN A 40 -0.82 -7.05 7.36
CA ASN A 40 -1.11 -8.41 7.80
C ASN A 40 -1.13 -8.53 9.33
N ASN A 41 -0.20 -7.84 10.02
CA ASN A 41 -0.06 -7.82 11.49
C ASN A 41 -0.89 -6.70 12.13
N GLY A 42 -1.16 -5.64 11.38
CA GLY A 42 -1.77 -4.41 11.84
C GLY A 42 -3.22 -4.64 12.16
N LEU A 43 -3.46 -4.81 13.47
CA LEU A 43 -4.65 -4.58 14.27
C LEU A 43 -5.97 -5.24 13.82
N ALA A 44 -6.26 -5.38 12.53
CA ALA A 44 -7.50 -5.93 12.01
C ALA A 44 -7.38 -7.41 11.63
N ARG A 45 -6.34 -7.86 10.93
CA ARG A 45 -6.36 -9.24 10.38
C ARG A 45 -6.13 -10.32 11.43
N SER A 46 -5.07 -10.22 12.24
CA SER A 46 -4.82 -11.19 13.31
C SER A 46 -5.88 -11.11 14.41
N ARG A 47 -6.35 -9.91 14.79
CA ARG A 47 -7.37 -9.78 15.85
C ARG A 47 -8.76 -10.19 15.39
N TRP A 48 -9.17 -9.86 14.15
CA TRP A 48 -10.45 -10.30 13.59
C TRP A 48 -10.46 -11.82 13.37
N LEU A 49 -9.37 -12.38 12.82
CA LEU A 49 -9.24 -13.84 12.71
C LEU A 49 -9.20 -14.48 14.12
N GLN A 50 -8.51 -13.92 15.10
CA GLN A 50 -8.55 -14.45 16.49
C GLN A 50 -9.95 -14.45 17.09
N ARG A 51 -10.76 -13.44 16.74
CA ARG A 51 -12.09 -13.26 17.32
C ARG A 51 -13.15 -14.12 16.63
N ASN A 52 -13.04 -14.32 15.32
CA ASN A 52 -14.08 -14.99 14.52
C ASN A 52 -13.67 -16.39 14.04
N HIS A 53 -12.37 -16.64 13.85
CA HIS A 53 -11.79 -17.85 13.28
C HIS A 53 -10.45 -18.23 13.95
N PRO A 54 -10.44 -18.48 15.28
CA PRO A 54 -9.21 -18.78 16.03
C PRO A 54 -8.47 -20.02 15.50
N GLU A 55 -9.17 -20.93 14.83
CA GLU A 55 -8.63 -22.13 14.19
C GLU A 55 -7.57 -21.85 13.12
N HIS A 56 -7.57 -20.63 12.55
CA HIS A 56 -6.61 -20.22 11.51
C HIS A 56 -5.41 -19.45 12.08
N ILE A 57 -5.19 -19.49 13.39
CA ILE A 57 -4.07 -18.79 14.04
C ILE A 57 -3.28 -19.74 14.93
N THR A 58 -1.98 -19.85 14.66
CA THR A 58 -1.05 -20.52 15.55
C THR A 58 -0.21 -19.49 16.29
N CYS A 59 -0.17 -19.61 17.62
CA CYS A 59 0.87 -18.98 18.43
C CYS A 59 2.10 -19.90 18.36
N PHE A 60 3.24 -19.40 17.91
CA PHE A 60 4.48 -20.14 18.08
C PHE A 60 4.78 -20.23 19.59
N GLU A 61 5.00 -21.44 20.11
CA GLU A 61 5.42 -21.62 21.50
C GLU A 61 6.71 -20.81 21.74
N GLY A 62 6.65 -19.84 22.66
CA GLY A 62 7.81 -19.07 23.13
C GLY A 62 7.94 -17.62 22.67
N VAL A 63 7.17 -17.11 21.69
CA VAL A 63 7.21 -15.69 21.30
C VAL A 63 5.80 -15.13 20.99
N PRO A 64 5.17 -14.37 21.90
CA PRO A 64 3.76 -13.96 21.80
C PRO A 64 3.45 -12.94 20.69
N THR A 65 4.47 -12.45 19.96
CA THR A 65 4.36 -11.38 18.96
C THR A 65 4.18 -11.87 17.52
N HIS A 66 4.56 -13.11 17.19
CA HIS A 66 4.45 -13.64 15.84
C HIS A 66 3.27 -14.61 15.71
N LYS A 67 2.09 -14.05 15.42
CA LYS A 67 0.88 -14.82 15.10
C LYS A 67 0.96 -15.24 13.63
N ASN A 68 1.16 -16.53 13.37
CA ASN A 68 1.14 -17.05 12.01
C ASN A 68 -0.28 -17.43 11.62
N ILE A 69 -0.71 -16.97 10.44
CA ILE A 69 -2.00 -17.33 9.85
C ILE A 69 -1.84 -18.66 9.14
N ILE A 70 -2.66 -19.64 9.50
CA ILE A 70 -2.68 -20.95 8.86
C ILE A 70 -3.40 -20.83 7.52
N LEU A 71 -2.70 -21.16 6.44
CA LEU A 71 -3.25 -21.28 5.09
C LEU A 71 -3.50 -22.76 4.74
N PRO A 72 -4.43 -23.07 3.82
CA PRO A 72 -5.26 -22.15 3.04
C PRO A 72 -6.48 -21.62 3.80
N LEU A 73 -6.87 -20.37 3.51
CA LEU A 73 -8.12 -19.79 3.99
C LEU A 73 -9.27 -20.13 3.03
N SER A 74 -10.43 -20.45 3.60
CA SER A 74 -11.65 -20.64 2.80
C SER A 74 -12.07 -19.36 2.09
N ILE A 75 -12.70 -19.51 0.91
CA ILE A 75 -13.26 -18.41 0.12
C ILE A 75 -14.22 -17.55 0.95
N VAL A 76 -15.00 -18.17 1.85
CA VAL A 76 -15.96 -17.46 2.73
C VAL A 76 -15.22 -16.51 3.66
N ILE A 77 -14.16 -17.00 4.31
CA ILE A 77 -13.34 -16.21 5.25
C ILE A 77 -12.68 -15.04 4.53
N VAL A 78 -12.21 -15.24 3.29
CA VAL A 78 -11.59 -14.15 2.51
C VAL A 78 -12.63 -13.10 2.09
N LYS A 79 -13.85 -13.50 1.76
CA LYS A 79 -14.95 -12.55 1.48
C LYS A 79 -15.30 -11.71 2.70
N ASP A 80 -15.47 -12.35 3.86
CA ASP A 80 -15.80 -11.66 5.11
C ASP A 80 -14.67 -10.72 5.54
N TYR A 81 -13.43 -11.15 5.34
CA TYR A 81 -12.26 -10.31 5.56
C TYR A 81 -12.27 -9.05 4.67
N LEU A 82 -12.51 -9.20 3.37
CA LEU A 82 -12.58 -8.07 2.44
C LEU A 82 -13.77 -7.15 2.74
N ASN A 83 -14.90 -7.70 3.18
CA ASN A 83 -16.05 -6.94 3.64
C ASN A 83 -15.72 -6.10 4.89
N MET A 84 -15.03 -6.69 5.86
CA MET A 84 -14.53 -5.97 7.03
C MET A 84 -13.53 -4.88 6.62
N ALA A 85 -12.57 -5.17 5.73
CA ALA A 85 -11.62 -4.18 5.22
C ALA A 85 -12.30 -3.02 4.47
N SER A 86 -13.49 -3.25 3.91
CA SER A 86 -14.26 -2.24 3.17
C SER A 86 -14.92 -1.18 4.05
N THR A 87 -15.09 -1.46 5.35
CA THR A 87 -15.76 -0.56 6.30
C THR A 87 -14.80 -0.05 7.36
N LYS A 88 -15.04 1.17 7.85
CA LYS A 88 -14.24 1.76 8.91
C LYS A 88 -14.68 1.21 10.25
N HIS A 89 -13.67 0.84 11.03
CA HIS A 89 -13.83 0.34 12.38
C HIS A 89 -13.07 1.25 13.35
N ASP A 90 -13.60 1.39 14.56
CA ASP A 90 -12.93 2.06 15.66
C ASP A 90 -11.71 1.26 16.15
N ARG A 91 -10.87 1.86 17.00
CA ARG A 91 -9.71 1.22 17.66
C ARG A 91 -10.07 -0.08 18.39
N LEU A 92 -11.32 -0.19 18.84
CA LEU A 92 -11.89 -1.37 19.50
C LEU A 92 -12.42 -2.43 18.53
N GLY A 93 -12.39 -2.16 17.22
CA GLY A 93 -12.84 -3.08 16.16
C GLY A 93 -14.34 -3.06 15.91
N ASN A 94 -15.07 -2.09 16.45
CA ASN A 94 -16.52 -1.94 16.22
C ASN A 94 -16.76 -1.06 14.98
N PRO A 95 -17.80 -1.31 14.18
CA PRO A 95 -18.12 -0.47 13.03
C PRO A 95 -18.48 0.96 13.49
N ILE A 96 -17.93 1.96 12.81
CA ILE A 96 -18.25 3.36 13.09
C ILE A 96 -19.64 3.67 12.51
N LEU A 97 -20.49 4.34 13.29
CA LEU A 97 -21.83 4.79 12.87
C LEU A 97 -21.82 6.32 12.63
N PRO A 98 -22.40 6.83 11.53
CA PRO A 98 -22.93 6.10 10.38
C PRO A 98 -21.80 5.35 9.63
N THR A 99 -22.15 4.23 8.99
CA THR A 99 -21.18 3.34 8.33
C THR A 99 -20.34 4.11 7.33
N GLN A 100 -19.05 4.23 7.62
CA GLN A 100 -18.10 4.82 6.68
C GLN A 100 -17.36 3.72 5.93
N HIS A 101 -17.17 3.93 4.63
CA HIS A 101 -16.41 3.03 3.77
C HIS A 101 -14.95 3.47 3.63
N ASN A 102 -14.06 2.51 3.48
CA ASN A 102 -12.65 2.76 3.17
C ASN A 102 -12.46 3.04 1.67
N SER A 103 -11.37 3.69 1.30
CA SER A 103 -11.07 3.92 -0.12
C SER A 103 -10.81 2.60 -0.85
N PHE A 104 -11.02 2.60 -2.17
CA PHE A 104 -10.67 1.46 -3.02
C PHE A 104 -9.21 1.05 -2.85
N SER A 105 -8.32 2.04 -2.79
CA SER A 105 -6.88 1.85 -2.59
C SER A 105 -6.55 1.11 -1.30
N HIS A 106 -7.27 1.39 -0.20
CA HIS A 106 -7.09 0.71 1.08
C HIS A 106 -7.48 -0.76 1.00
N VAL A 107 -8.65 -1.06 0.43
CA VAL A 107 -9.14 -2.45 0.27
C VAL A 107 -8.23 -3.23 -0.70
N ASN A 108 -7.75 -2.58 -1.76
CA ASN A 108 -6.81 -3.19 -2.69
C ASN A 108 -5.46 -3.51 -2.02
N ALA A 109 -4.98 -2.64 -1.11
CA ALA A 109 -3.79 -2.94 -0.31
C ALA A 109 -4.00 -4.16 0.61
N ALA A 110 -5.19 -4.29 1.22
CA ALA A 110 -5.55 -5.46 2.00
C ALA A 110 -5.55 -6.76 1.16
N LYS A 111 -6.12 -6.71 -0.04
CA LYS A 111 -6.06 -7.82 -1.02
C LYS A 111 -4.61 -8.17 -1.39
N SER A 112 -3.79 -7.18 -1.74
CA SER A 112 -2.39 -7.40 -2.11
C SER A 112 -1.58 -8.00 -0.96
N ALA A 113 -1.83 -7.56 0.27
CA ALA A 113 -1.18 -8.10 1.45
C ALA A 113 -1.62 -9.55 1.74
N LEU A 114 -2.85 -9.93 1.39
CA LEU A 114 -3.31 -11.31 1.42
C LEU A 114 -2.63 -12.17 0.35
N ILE A 115 -2.56 -11.69 -0.89
CA ILE A 115 -1.82 -12.38 -1.97
C ILE A 115 -0.35 -12.56 -1.57
N TYR A 116 0.26 -11.54 -0.95
CA TYR A 116 1.62 -11.61 -0.44
C TYR A 116 1.77 -12.69 0.64
N LEU A 117 0.77 -12.85 1.54
CA LEU A 117 0.77 -13.93 2.53
C LEU A 117 0.79 -15.31 1.86
N TYR A 118 0.07 -15.51 0.77
CA TYR A 118 0.10 -16.80 0.05
C TYR A 118 1.42 -17.06 -0.69
N LYS A 119 2.19 -16.03 -1.06
CA LYS A 119 3.47 -16.22 -1.76
C LYS A 119 4.47 -17.08 -0.97
N SER A 120 4.40 -17.07 0.36
CA SER A 120 5.28 -17.92 1.20
C SER A 120 4.78 -19.36 1.38
N HIS A 121 3.55 -19.68 0.96
CA HIS A 121 2.92 -20.97 1.22
C HIS A 121 2.53 -21.77 -0.04
N GLY A 122 2.61 -21.17 -1.22
CA GLY A 122 2.40 -21.87 -2.51
C GLY A 122 1.38 -21.20 -3.43
N PRO A 123 1.00 -21.87 -4.54
CA PRO A 123 0.08 -21.30 -5.52
C PRO A 123 -1.32 -21.10 -4.92
N ILE A 124 -1.92 -19.94 -5.19
CA ILE A 124 -3.29 -19.60 -4.78
C ILE A 124 -4.28 -20.34 -5.69
N GLU A 125 -5.33 -20.90 -5.12
CA GLU A 125 -6.43 -21.48 -5.92
C GLU A 125 -7.03 -20.43 -6.88
N ALA A 126 -7.19 -20.79 -8.16
CA ALA A 126 -7.71 -19.89 -9.19
C ALA A 126 -9.09 -19.31 -8.81
N LYS A 127 -9.97 -20.13 -8.23
CA LYS A 127 -11.29 -19.68 -7.75
C LYS A 127 -11.20 -18.57 -6.71
N LEU A 128 -10.19 -18.60 -5.85
CA LEU A 128 -10.00 -17.59 -4.83
C LEU A 128 -9.51 -16.27 -5.46
N VAL A 129 -8.63 -16.35 -6.45
CA VAL A 129 -8.16 -15.18 -7.21
C VAL A 129 -9.31 -14.53 -7.99
N ASP A 130 -10.12 -15.33 -8.68
CA ASP A 130 -11.29 -14.84 -9.41
C ASP A 130 -12.29 -14.18 -8.46
N MET A 131 -12.56 -14.80 -7.31
CA MET A 131 -13.42 -14.22 -6.28
C MET A 131 -12.89 -12.86 -5.79
N MET A 132 -11.60 -12.76 -5.48
CA MET A 132 -10.99 -11.49 -5.06
C MET A 132 -11.09 -10.43 -6.16
N ARG A 133 -10.92 -10.81 -7.43
CA ARG A 133 -11.09 -9.89 -8.57
C ARG A 133 -12.53 -9.38 -8.66
N ASP A 134 -13.50 -10.28 -8.59
CA ASP A 134 -14.92 -9.94 -8.71
C ASP A 134 -15.38 -9.06 -7.55
N PHE A 135 -14.90 -9.33 -6.33
CA PHE A 135 -15.13 -8.48 -5.17
C PHE A 135 -14.60 -7.06 -5.40
N MET A 136 -13.36 -6.92 -5.88
CA MET A 136 -12.78 -5.59 -6.12
C MET A 136 -13.53 -4.82 -7.21
N GLN A 137 -13.97 -5.48 -8.28
CA GLN A 137 -14.77 -4.83 -9.33
C GLN A 137 -16.13 -4.34 -8.78
N GLY A 138 -16.80 -5.18 -7.98
CA GLY A 138 -18.03 -4.79 -7.29
C GLY A 138 -17.81 -3.61 -6.34
N TYR A 139 -16.71 -3.65 -5.57
CA TYR A 139 -16.36 -2.59 -4.63
C TYR A 139 -16.02 -1.26 -5.34
N GLN A 140 -15.36 -1.31 -6.49
CA GLN A 140 -15.08 -0.12 -7.28
C GLN A 140 -16.36 0.59 -7.72
N ARG A 141 -17.37 -0.16 -8.18
CA ARG A 141 -18.69 0.39 -8.51
C ARG A 141 -19.37 0.97 -7.29
N ARG A 142 -19.33 0.25 -6.16
CA ARG A 142 -19.89 0.73 -4.89
C ARG A 142 -19.25 2.04 -4.43
N VAL A 143 -17.93 2.18 -4.53
CA VAL A 143 -17.22 3.43 -4.22
C VAL A 143 -17.64 4.56 -5.15
N ALA A 144 -17.84 4.29 -6.45
CA ALA A 144 -18.33 5.29 -7.39
C ALA A 144 -19.75 5.79 -7.01
N GLU A 145 -20.67 4.87 -6.68
CA GLU A 145 -22.01 5.21 -6.20
C GLU A 145 -21.97 6.05 -4.91
N LEU A 146 -21.09 5.70 -3.96
CA LEU A 146 -20.94 6.44 -2.71
C LEU A 146 -20.37 7.85 -2.93
N LYS A 147 -19.49 8.03 -3.91
CA LYS A 147 -18.97 9.34 -4.32
C LYS A 147 -20.04 10.17 -5.00
N GLU A 148 -20.86 9.56 -5.86
CA GLU A 148 -21.97 10.22 -6.53
C GLU A 148 -23.03 10.72 -5.52
N LYS A 149 -23.33 9.91 -4.50
CA LYS A 149 -24.25 10.28 -3.41
C LYS A 149 -23.68 11.30 -2.42
N GLY A 150 -22.39 11.63 -2.50
CA GLY A 150 -21.72 12.51 -1.56
C GLY A 150 -21.42 11.89 -0.19
N GLU A 151 -21.61 10.57 -0.03
CA GLU A 151 -21.27 9.82 1.19
C GLU A 151 -19.76 9.58 1.32
N MET A 152 -19.01 9.73 0.21
CA MET A 152 -17.56 9.64 0.18
C MET A 152 -16.94 10.84 -0.55
N LYS A 153 -15.77 11.30 -0.08
CA LYS A 153 -15.00 12.34 -0.78
C LYS A 153 -14.69 11.89 -2.21
N ILE A 154 -14.92 12.79 -3.17
CA ILE A 154 -14.63 12.57 -4.59
C ILE A 154 -13.12 12.38 -4.81
N THR A 155 -12.32 13.22 -4.15
CA THR A 155 -10.86 13.20 -4.20
C THR A 155 -10.28 12.21 -3.19
N GLU A 156 -9.40 11.33 -3.68
CA GLU A 156 -8.57 10.45 -2.86
C GLU A 156 -7.13 10.97 -2.83
N GLY A 157 -6.49 10.93 -1.66
CA GLY A 157 -5.10 11.35 -1.48
C GLY A 157 -4.96 12.48 -0.47
N LYS A 158 -3.73 12.98 -0.33
CA LYS A 158 -3.45 14.18 0.45
C LYS A 158 -3.91 15.39 -0.37
N GLU A 159 -4.70 16.26 0.25
CA GLU A 159 -5.10 17.52 -0.37
C GLU A 159 -3.84 18.37 -0.63
N PRO A 160 -3.77 19.08 -1.78
CA PRO A 160 -2.64 19.95 -2.07
C PRO A 160 -2.55 21.04 -1.00
N ILE A 161 -1.32 21.38 -0.60
CA ILE A 161 -1.10 22.51 0.30
C ILE A 161 -1.48 23.80 -0.43
N SER A 162 -2.25 24.67 0.22
CA SER A 162 -2.58 25.97 -0.36
C SER A 162 -1.34 26.84 -0.48
N ARG A 163 -1.35 27.78 -1.43
CA ARG A 163 -0.26 28.75 -1.60
C ARG A 163 0.02 29.51 -0.31
N ASP A 164 -1.02 29.90 0.41
CA ASP A 164 -0.88 30.67 1.65
C ASP A 164 -0.26 29.83 2.78
N ALA A 165 -0.67 28.56 2.90
CA ALA A 165 -0.05 27.63 3.84
C ALA A 165 1.42 27.39 3.50
N TYR A 166 1.76 27.30 2.22
CA TYR A 166 3.15 27.18 1.77
C TYR A 166 3.98 28.43 2.11
N ILE A 167 3.46 29.64 1.83
CA ILE A 167 4.12 30.90 2.18
C ILE A 167 4.32 31.02 3.69
N PHE A 168 3.33 30.62 4.48
CA PHE A 168 3.43 30.60 5.93
C PHE A 168 4.57 29.70 6.41
N LEU A 169 4.63 28.44 5.93
CA LEU A 169 5.71 27.52 6.28
C LEU A 169 7.08 28.04 5.87
N ALA A 170 7.19 28.65 4.67
CA ALA A 170 8.44 29.22 4.19
C ALA A 170 8.89 30.42 5.03
N LYS A 171 7.96 31.24 5.54
CA LYS A 171 8.25 32.37 6.44
C LYS A 171 8.69 31.89 7.82
N GLU A 172 7.96 30.95 8.41
CA GLU A 172 8.33 30.36 9.71
C GLU A 172 9.71 29.70 9.66
N ALA A 173 10.04 29.02 8.56
CA ALA A 173 11.36 28.43 8.36
C ALA A 173 12.49 29.48 8.33
N ILE A 174 12.24 30.72 7.87
CA ILE A 174 13.24 31.80 7.89
C ILE A 174 13.31 32.49 9.26
N LEU A 175 12.15 32.71 9.88
CA LEU A 175 12.03 33.52 11.11
C LEU A 175 12.40 32.74 12.38
N SER A 176 12.45 31.41 12.32
CA SER A 176 12.84 30.60 13.47
C SER A 176 14.31 30.86 13.86
N HIS A 177 14.55 30.94 15.17
CA HIS A 177 15.88 31.18 15.75
C HIS A 177 16.45 29.96 16.50
N SER A 178 15.74 28.82 16.49
CA SER A 178 16.13 27.65 17.28
C SER A 178 17.33 26.90 16.71
N ASP A 179 17.48 26.84 15.38
CA ASP A 179 18.61 26.22 14.68
C ASP A 179 18.78 26.79 13.26
N HIS A 180 19.79 27.63 13.06
CA HIS A 180 19.99 28.36 11.81
C HIS A 180 20.24 27.43 10.60
N LEU A 181 20.95 26.31 10.79
CA LEU A 181 21.28 25.41 9.69
C LEU A 181 20.03 24.64 9.24
N LEU A 182 19.29 24.10 10.21
CA LEU A 182 18.04 23.37 9.94
C LEU A 182 17.01 24.27 9.26
N ASN A 183 16.96 25.54 9.64
CA ASN A 183 16.06 26.55 9.09
C ASN A 183 16.40 26.88 7.62
N ILE A 184 17.68 27.13 7.30
CA ILE A 184 18.13 27.29 5.90
C ILE A 184 17.77 26.04 5.08
N MET A 185 18.07 24.85 5.62
CA MET A 185 17.83 23.59 4.91
C MET A 185 16.33 23.35 4.68
N SER A 186 15.49 23.60 5.68
CA SER A 186 14.03 23.47 5.57
C SER A 186 13.45 24.44 4.54
N HIS A 187 13.92 25.69 4.57
CA HIS A 187 13.52 26.71 3.59
C HIS A 187 13.94 26.34 2.17
N THR A 188 15.21 25.95 1.98
CA THR A 188 15.74 25.51 0.68
C THR A 188 14.99 24.28 0.17
N PHE A 189 14.70 23.32 1.05
CA PHE A 189 13.91 22.13 0.72
C PHE A 189 12.50 22.48 0.27
N LEU A 190 11.80 23.38 0.98
CA LEU A 190 10.46 23.84 0.58
C LEU A 190 10.50 24.47 -0.81
N ILE A 191 11.44 25.39 -1.05
CA ILE A 191 11.65 26.05 -2.35
C ILE A 191 11.87 25.02 -3.45
N MET A 192 12.73 24.03 -3.22
CA MET A 192 13.01 23.00 -4.22
C MET A 192 11.78 22.13 -4.48
N CYS A 193 11.02 21.73 -3.45
CA CYS A 193 9.79 20.96 -3.62
C CYS A 193 8.77 21.71 -4.47
N TRP A 194 8.63 23.02 -4.25
CA TRP A 194 7.67 23.86 -4.98
C TRP A 194 8.10 24.10 -6.42
N ASN A 195 9.36 24.48 -6.66
CA ASN A 195 9.84 24.83 -8.01
C ASN A 195 10.01 23.61 -8.91
N LEU A 196 10.38 22.45 -8.35
CA LEU A 196 10.58 21.23 -9.12
C LEU A 196 9.31 20.37 -9.23
N ILE A 197 8.23 20.74 -8.53
CA ILE A 197 7.01 19.92 -8.39
C ILE A 197 7.40 18.47 -8.02
N ALA A 198 8.38 18.36 -7.12
CA ALA A 198 9.04 17.11 -6.80
C ALA A 198 8.54 16.55 -5.48
N ARG A 199 8.53 15.21 -5.36
CA ARG A 199 8.25 14.55 -4.08
C ARG A 199 9.39 14.83 -3.11
N ALA A 200 9.09 14.86 -1.81
CA ALA A 200 10.07 15.02 -0.74
C ALA A 200 11.28 14.08 -0.91
N THR A 201 11.05 12.82 -1.29
CA THR A 201 12.11 11.84 -1.54
C THR A 201 13.03 12.22 -2.70
N SER A 202 12.48 12.84 -3.75
CA SER A 202 13.24 13.28 -4.93
C SER A 202 14.07 14.53 -4.61
N CYS A 203 13.52 15.46 -3.83
CA CYS A 203 14.28 16.61 -3.33
C CYS A 203 15.40 16.20 -2.37
N ALA A 204 15.17 15.20 -1.52
CA ALA A 204 16.17 14.68 -0.61
C ALA A 204 17.33 13.95 -1.31
N SER A 205 17.10 13.41 -2.51
CA SER A 205 18.12 12.73 -3.31
C SER A 205 18.89 13.64 -4.26
N LEU A 206 18.66 14.96 -4.22
CA LEU A 206 19.41 15.89 -5.06
C LEU A 206 20.87 15.91 -4.65
N MET A 207 21.75 15.59 -5.60
CA MET A 207 23.19 15.61 -5.42
C MET A 207 23.80 16.80 -6.16
N LEU A 208 24.71 17.49 -5.49
CA LEU A 208 25.55 18.50 -6.13
C LEU A 208 26.58 17.79 -7.00
N TYR A 209 26.50 18.00 -8.31
CA TYR A 209 27.51 17.51 -9.25
C TYR A 209 28.49 18.65 -9.56
N TYR A 210 29.72 18.55 -9.05
CA TYR A 210 30.82 19.45 -9.42
C TYR A 210 31.63 18.82 -10.56
N LYS A 211 31.89 19.60 -11.61
CA LYS A 211 32.86 19.30 -12.67
C LYS A 211 34.16 20.04 -12.41
#